data_AF-A0A2V8LSG1-F1
#
_entry.id   AF-A0A2V8LSG1-F1
#
_cell.length_a   1.000
_cell.length_b   1.000
_cell.length_c   1.000
_cell.angle_alpha   90.00
_cell.angle_beta   90.00
_cell.angle_gamma   90.00
#
_symmetry.space_group_name_H-M   'P 1'
#
loop_
_entity.id
_entity.type
_entity.pdbx_description
1 polymer ?
#
loop_
_entity_poly.entity_id
_entity_poly.type
_entity_poly.pdbx_seq_one_letter_code
_entity_poly.pdbx_strand_id
1 'polypeptide(L)'
;MTSSPARRAALRILKRVEKEGAFASSLLASLSETMRDDDRVLCHELVLGVLRRQLWLDYALAHFANRRIETLDLEVKLALRLGLYQLRFLSRIPPSAAVDESVKLVREARLKSAVSFVNAVLRRATREPDYDPATRAVDPLEKLAIETSHPPWLIERWVNSFGFDETTALARANNEPAPMSFRLTAKTTREDNQQRVFQELETSGVRVEPSKI
;
A
#
# COMPACT_ATOMS: atom_id res chain seq x y z
N MET A 1 -1.86 11.95 -23.95
CA MET A 1 -2.77 11.33 -22.97
C MET A 1 -2.10 11.38 -21.61
N THR A 2 -2.78 11.94 -20.63
CA THR A 2 -2.31 12.08 -19.25
C THR A 2 -2.71 10.85 -18.43
N SER A 3 -1.98 10.56 -17.35
CA SER A 3 -2.32 9.48 -16.41
C SER A 3 -3.56 9.83 -15.59
N SER A 4 -4.14 8.86 -14.87
CA SER A 4 -5.35 9.09 -14.08
C SER A 4 -5.08 10.04 -12.90
N PRO A 5 -6.05 10.89 -12.50
CA PRO A 5 -5.88 11.80 -11.37
C PRO A 5 -5.44 11.08 -10.08
N ALA A 6 -6.04 9.92 -9.78
CA ALA A 6 -5.66 9.07 -8.64
C ALA A 6 -4.17 8.71 -8.62
N ARG A 7 -3.64 8.21 -9.75
CA ARG A 7 -2.25 7.73 -9.84
C ARG A 7 -1.24 8.87 -9.80
N ARG A 8 -1.56 10.03 -10.40
CA ARG A 8 -0.75 11.24 -10.25
C ARG A 8 -0.69 11.71 -8.81
N ALA A 9 -1.84 11.77 -8.14
CA ALA A 9 -1.92 12.18 -6.76
C ALA A 9 -1.12 11.22 -5.87
N ALA A 10 -1.25 9.91 -6.08
CA ALA A 10 -0.49 8.90 -5.36
C ALA A 10 1.03 9.05 -5.57
N LEU A 11 1.49 9.20 -6.82
CA LEU A 11 2.91 9.43 -7.12
C LEU A 11 3.44 10.69 -6.41
N ARG A 12 2.68 11.79 -6.45
CA ARG A 12 3.04 13.04 -5.77
C ARG A 12 3.15 12.85 -4.27
N ILE A 13 2.19 12.16 -3.65
CA ILE A 13 2.19 11.90 -2.21
C ILE A 13 3.39 11.05 -1.82
N LEU A 14 3.60 9.91 -2.49
CA LEU A 14 4.73 9.01 -2.23
C LEU A 14 6.08 9.72 -2.39
N LYS A 15 6.20 10.60 -3.39
CA LYS A 15 7.40 11.43 -3.58
C LYS A 15 7.67 12.37 -2.40
N ARG A 16 6.63 12.98 -1.83
CA ARG A 16 6.76 13.85 -0.65
C ARG A 16 7.08 13.05 0.61
N VAL A 17 6.46 11.89 0.79
CA VAL A 17 6.80 10.97 1.88
C VAL A 17 8.30 10.62 1.83
N GLU A 18 8.79 10.25 0.64
CA GLU A 18 10.17 9.79 0.50
C GLU A 18 11.22 10.93 0.54
N LYS A 19 10.93 12.12 -0.01
CA LYS A 19 11.88 13.25 -0.01
C LYS A 19 11.81 14.14 1.22
N GLU A 20 10.62 14.34 1.78
CA GLU A 20 10.36 15.33 2.83
C GLU A 20 10.10 14.67 4.19
N GLY A 21 9.97 13.34 4.25
CA GLY A 21 9.54 12.66 5.48
C GLY A 21 8.09 13.00 5.87
N ALA A 22 7.29 13.49 4.92
CA ALA A 22 5.92 13.93 5.19
C ALA A 22 5.01 12.75 5.56
N PHE A 23 4.06 12.98 6.46
CA PHE A 23 3.08 11.96 6.86
C PHE A 23 2.04 11.72 5.75
N ALA A 24 1.97 10.49 5.26
CA ALA A 24 1.03 10.09 4.21
C ALA A 24 -0.43 10.38 4.60
N SER A 25 -0.80 10.16 5.86
CA SER A 25 -2.15 10.42 6.38
C SER A 25 -2.55 11.90 6.24
N SER A 26 -1.66 12.83 6.61
CA SER A 26 -1.89 14.27 6.46
C SER A 26 -2.01 14.67 4.99
N LEU A 27 -1.17 14.10 4.12
CA LEU A 27 -1.22 14.38 2.68
C LEU A 27 -2.50 13.86 2.03
N LEU A 28 -2.94 12.66 2.42
CA LEU A 28 -4.19 12.07 1.96
C LEU A 28 -5.42 12.87 2.44
N ALA A 29 -5.42 13.32 3.69
CA ALA A 29 -6.46 14.21 4.23
C ALA A 29 -6.52 15.57 3.51
N SER A 30 -5.43 16.01 2.87
CA SER A 30 -5.37 17.25 2.09
C SER A 30 -5.74 17.10 0.61
N LEU A 31 -6.22 15.92 0.17
CA LEU A 31 -6.66 15.72 -1.21
C LEU A 31 -7.83 16.64 -1.54
N SER A 32 -7.74 17.35 -2.66
CA SER A 32 -8.75 18.32 -3.11
C SER A 32 -10.18 17.78 -3.06
N GLU A 33 -11.12 18.53 -2.48
CA GLU A 33 -12.55 18.21 -2.49
C GLU A 33 -13.14 18.07 -3.89
N THR A 34 -12.52 18.69 -4.89
CA THR A 34 -12.94 18.58 -6.30
C THR A 34 -12.53 17.26 -6.97
N MET A 35 -11.73 16.42 -6.30
CA MET A 35 -11.36 15.09 -6.78
C MET A 35 -12.55 14.15 -6.63
N ARG A 36 -12.91 13.42 -7.69
CA ARG A 36 -13.99 12.43 -7.65
C ARG A 36 -13.73 11.37 -6.58
N ASP A 37 -14.78 10.88 -5.96
CA ASP A 37 -14.67 9.91 -4.86
C ASP A 37 -13.95 8.63 -5.25
N ASP A 38 -14.25 8.06 -6.42
CA ASP A 38 -13.54 6.87 -6.92
C ASP A 38 -12.04 7.10 -7.06
N ASP A 39 -11.64 8.30 -7.53
CA ASP A 39 -10.23 8.66 -7.69
C ASP A 39 -9.56 8.88 -6.33
N ARG A 40 -10.29 9.42 -5.34
CA ARG A 40 -9.82 9.58 -3.97
C ARG A 40 -9.61 8.22 -3.30
N VAL A 41 -10.59 7.32 -3.40
CA VAL A 41 -10.51 5.96 -2.87
C VAL A 41 -9.32 5.22 -3.48
N LEU A 42 -9.16 5.27 -4.81
CA LEU A 42 -8.03 4.63 -5.47
C LEU A 42 -6.69 5.28 -5.07
N CYS A 43 -6.62 6.60 -4.89
CA CYS A 43 -5.42 7.28 -4.42
C CYS A 43 -5.02 6.80 -3.01
N HIS A 44 -5.97 6.72 -2.09
CA HIS A 44 -5.76 6.18 -0.74
C HIS A 44 -5.22 4.76 -0.79
N GLU A 45 -5.88 3.89 -1.55
CA GLU A 45 -5.48 2.49 -1.70
C GLU A 45 -4.05 2.36 -2.25
N LEU A 46 -3.72 3.11 -3.30
CA LEU A 46 -2.38 3.08 -3.90
C LEU A 46 -1.30 3.59 -2.95
N VAL A 47 -1.52 4.71 -2.26
CA VAL A 47 -0.52 5.29 -1.35
C VAL A 47 -0.29 4.37 -0.16
N LEU A 48 -1.35 3.99 0.55
CA LEU A 48 -1.23 3.16 1.76
C LEU A 48 -0.75 1.76 1.41
N GLY A 49 -1.22 1.20 0.30
CA GLY A 49 -0.82 -0.10 -0.20
C GLY A 49 0.66 -0.18 -0.57
N VAL A 50 1.17 0.79 -1.32
CA VAL A 50 2.59 0.85 -1.67
C VAL A 50 3.47 1.00 -0.44
N LEU A 51 3.10 1.85 0.52
CA LEU A 51 3.86 2.02 1.76
C LEU A 51 3.84 0.75 2.61
N ARG A 52 2.67 0.12 2.75
CA ARG A 52 2.49 -1.13 3.51
C ARG A 52 3.32 -2.28 2.92
N ARG A 53 3.39 -2.37 1.59
CA ARG A 53 4.09 -3.46 0.87
C ARG A 53 5.45 -3.05 0.31
N GLN A 54 6.03 -1.94 0.75
CA GLN A 54 7.20 -1.33 0.10
C GLN A 54 8.40 -2.29 0.00
N LEU A 55 8.73 -2.99 1.09
CA LEU A 55 9.88 -3.89 1.12
C LEU A 55 9.65 -5.06 0.16
N TRP A 56 8.46 -5.67 0.20
CA TRP A 56 8.10 -6.74 -0.73
C TRP A 56 8.19 -6.27 -2.19
N LEU A 57 7.64 -5.09 -2.49
CA LEU A 57 7.67 -4.50 -3.83
C LEU A 57 9.11 -4.24 -4.30
N ASP A 58 9.98 -3.76 -3.41
CA ASP A 58 11.38 -3.50 -3.74
C ASP A 58 12.11 -4.80 -4.07
N TYR A 59 12.01 -5.84 -3.24
CA TYR A 59 12.62 -7.13 -3.57
C TYR A 59 12.09 -7.73 -4.88
N ALA A 60 10.79 -7.63 -5.13
CA ALA A 60 10.21 -8.10 -6.38
C ALA A 60 10.70 -7.28 -7.59
N LEU A 61 10.77 -5.95 -7.46
CA LEU A 61 11.29 -5.09 -8.51
C LEU A 61 12.76 -5.33 -8.79
N ALA A 62 13.60 -5.67 -7.80
CA ALA A 62 15.01 -5.99 -8.03
C ALA A 62 15.16 -7.13 -9.03
N HIS A 63 14.32 -8.16 -8.88
CA HIS A 63 14.28 -9.31 -9.76
C HIS A 63 13.82 -8.94 -11.19
N PHE A 64 12.71 -8.22 -11.32
CA PHE A 64 12.17 -7.87 -12.64
C PHE A 64 13.02 -6.84 -13.39
N ALA A 65 13.59 -5.88 -12.66
CA ALA A 65 14.46 -4.83 -13.19
C ALA A 65 15.88 -5.29 -13.48
N ASN A 66 16.29 -6.42 -12.89
CA ASN A 66 17.66 -6.93 -12.93
C ASN A 66 18.71 -5.87 -12.49
N ARG A 67 18.37 -5.06 -11.49
CA ARG A 67 19.21 -4.03 -10.88
C ARG A 67 18.63 -3.57 -9.55
N ARG A 68 19.46 -2.94 -8.73
CA ARG A 68 19.06 -2.30 -7.47
C ARG A 68 18.12 -1.13 -7.71
N ILE A 69 16.92 -1.17 -7.13
CA ILE A 69 15.86 -0.16 -7.33
C ILE A 69 16.25 1.19 -6.73
N GLU A 70 17.09 1.20 -5.70
CA GLU A 70 17.59 2.41 -5.02
C GLU A 70 18.43 3.28 -5.97
N THR A 71 18.97 2.69 -7.04
CA THR A 71 19.78 3.39 -8.05
C THR A 71 18.93 4.07 -9.12
N LEU A 72 17.62 3.83 -9.15
CA LEU A 72 16.70 4.45 -10.10
C LEU A 72 16.33 5.87 -9.67
N ASP A 73 16.01 6.72 -10.65
CA ASP A 73 15.32 7.98 -10.39
C ASP A 73 14.07 7.73 -9.55
N LEU A 74 13.83 8.61 -8.56
CA LEU A 74 12.75 8.43 -7.60
C LEU A 74 11.39 8.23 -8.29
N GLU A 75 11.08 9.04 -9.29
CA GLU A 75 9.83 8.95 -10.04
C GLU A 75 9.69 7.62 -10.79
N VAL A 76 10.79 7.06 -11.30
CA VAL A 76 10.81 5.75 -11.96
C VAL A 76 10.57 4.65 -10.93
N LYS A 77 11.27 4.69 -9.79
CA LYS A 77 11.09 3.76 -8.69
C LYS A 77 9.65 3.75 -8.17
N LEU A 78 9.07 4.93 -7.93
CA LEU A 78 7.69 5.04 -7.45
C LEU A 78 6.66 4.63 -8.49
N ALA A 79 6.87 4.93 -9.77
CA ALA A 79 6.00 4.45 -10.84
C ALA A 79 6.02 2.91 -10.95
N LEU A 80 7.20 2.30 -10.81
CA LEU A 80 7.35 0.85 -10.75
C LEU A 80 6.65 0.24 -9.53
N ARG A 81 6.82 0.82 -8.33
CA ARG A 81 6.12 0.38 -7.11
C ARG A 81 4.60 0.46 -7.27
N LEU A 82 4.09 1.58 -7.77
CA LEU A 82 2.66 1.76 -8.05
C LEU A 82 2.16 0.74 -9.07
N GLY A 83 2.88 0.54 -10.18
CA GLY A 83 2.53 -0.43 -11.22
C GLY A 83 2.49 -1.85 -10.69
N LEU A 84 3.53 -2.27 -9.97
CA LEU A 84 3.62 -3.62 -9.42
C LEU A 84 2.57 -3.85 -8.32
N TYR A 85 2.32 -2.85 -7.47
CA TYR A 85 1.28 -2.96 -6.45
C TYR A 85 -0.09 -3.24 -7.06
N GLN A 86 -0.45 -2.49 -8.12
CA GLN A 86 -1.69 -2.72 -8.84
C GLN A 86 -1.76 -4.14 -9.44
N LEU A 87 -0.66 -4.61 -10.03
CA LEU A 87 -0.59 -5.94 -10.65
C LEU A 87 -0.72 -7.10 -9.65
N ARG A 88 -0.32 -6.90 -8.40
CA ARG A 88 -0.22 -7.96 -7.40
C ARG A 88 -1.35 -7.96 -6.38
N PHE A 89 -1.87 -6.78 -6.04
CA PHE A 89 -2.80 -6.63 -4.92
C PHE A 89 -4.18 -6.10 -5.34
N LEU A 90 -4.35 -5.57 -6.56
CA LEU A 90 -5.61 -4.97 -7.00
C LEU A 90 -6.27 -5.75 -8.15
N SER A 91 -7.05 -6.77 -7.79
CA SER A 91 -7.72 -7.69 -8.73
C SER A 91 -8.67 -7.01 -9.73
N ARG A 92 -9.20 -5.83 -9.39
CA ARG A 92 -10.12 -5.07 -10.25
C ARG A 92 -9.41 -4.22 -11.32
N ILE A 93 -8.08 -4.08 -11.27
CA ILE A 93 -7.32 -3.26 -12.22
C ILE A 93 -6.75 -4.15 -13.32
N PRO A 94 -7.12 -3.95 -14.60
CA PRO A 94 -6.54 -4.71 -15.69
C PRO A 94 -5.02 -4.54 -15.77
N PRO A 95 -4.24 -5.61 -16.03
CA PRO A 95 -2.78 -5.51 -16.09
C PRO A 95 -2.27 -4.50 -17.12
N SER A 96 -2.92 -4.39 -18.28
CA SER A 96 -2.60 -3.38 -19.30
C SER A 96 -2.76 -1.96 -18.77
N ALA A 97 -3.84 -1.68 -18.04
CA ALA A 97 -4.07 -0.36 -17.45
C ALA A 97 -3.00 -0.01 -16.40
N ALA A 98 -2.61 -0.96 -15.53
CA ALA A 98 -1.55 -0.73 -14.56
C ALA A 98 -0.21 -0.38 -15.22
N VAL A 99 0.16 -1.10 -16.29
CA VAL A 99 1.38 -0.85 -17.07
C VAL A 99 1.32 0.50 -17.78
N ASP A 100 0.25 0.75 -18.54
CA ASP A 100 0.11 1.95 -19.36
C ASP A 100 0.09 3.22 -18.51
N GLU A 101 -0.62 3.20 -17.39
CA GLU A 101 -0.66 4.31 -16.44
C GLU A 101 0.71 4.58 -15.80
N SER A 102 1.45 3.54 -15.42
CA SER A 102 2.80 3.69 -14.86
C SER A 102 3.76 4.30 -15.88
N VAL A 103 3.64 3.92 -17.15
CA VAL A 103 4.40 4.51 -18.25
C VAL A 103 4.03 5.99 -18.47
N LYS A 104 2.74 6.35 -18.37
CA LYS A 104 2.29 7.75 -18.48
C LYS A 104 2.88 8.61 -17.35
N LEU A 105 2.91 8.10 -16.10
CA LEU A 105 3.52 8.80 -14.96
C LEU A 105 4.99 9.18 -15.23
N VAL A 106 5.78 8.25 -15.78
CA VAL A 106 7.19 8.51 -16.12
C VAL A 106 7.34 9.53 -17.25
N ARG A 107 6.46 9.49 -18.26
CA ARG A 107 6.44 10.51 -19.33
C ARG A 107 6.14 11.89 -18.78
N GLU A 108 5.18 12.00 -17.87
CA GLU A 108 4.79 13.25 -17.22
C GLU A 108 5.92 13.81 -16.34
N ALA A 109 6.72 12.94 -15.73
CA ALA A 109 7.95 13.31 -15.02
C ALA A 109 9.12 13.74 -15.95
N ARG A 110 8.91 13.78 -17.28
CA ARG A 110 9.90 14.12 -18.31
C ARG A 110 11.09 13.13 -18.42
N LEU A 111 10.96 11.93 -17.86
CA LEU A 111 11.99 10.87 -17.89
C LEU A 111 11.78 9.91 -19.07
N LYS A 112 11.76 10.45 -20.30
CA LYS A 112 11.39 9.71 -21.51
C LYS A 112 12.24 8.46 -21.76
N SER A 113 13.53 8.50 -21.42
CA SER A 113 14.45 7.36 -21.56
C SER A 113 14.08 6.16 -20.69
N ALA A 114 13.41 6.39 -19.55
CA ALA A 114 13.02 5.33 -18.61
C ALA A 114 11.67 4.68 -18.96
N VAL A 115 10.93 5.21 -19.94
CA VAL A 115 9.60 4.71 -20.32
C VAL A 115 9.64 3.27 -20.82
N SER A 116 10.55 2.96 -21.74
CA SER A 116 10.71 1.61 -22.29
C SER A 116 11.10 0.62 -21.20
N PHE A 117 11.95 1.06 -20.27
CA PHE A 117 12.37 0.29 -19.11
C PHE A 117 11.19 -0.04 -18.18
N VAL A 118 10.41 0.96 -17.74
CA VAL A 118 9.23 0.73 -16.87
C VAL A 118 8.22 -0.21 -17.53
N ASN A 119 7.95 -0.01 -18.83
CA ASN A 119 7.09 -0.93 -19.57
C ASN A 119 7.64 -2.36 -19.57
N ALA A 120 8.93 -2.54 -19.89
CA ALA A 120 9.54 -3.86 -19.94
C ALA A 120 9.50 -4.59 -18.58
N VAL A 121 9.82 -3.88 -17.49
CA VAL A 121 9.79 -4.42 -16.12
C VAL A 121 8.39 -4.86 -15.73
N LEU A 122 7.39 -4.00 -15.89
CA LEU A 122 6.01 -4.35 -15.51
C LEU A 122 5.40 -5.42 -16.43
N ARG A 123 5.73 -5.42 -17.72
CA ARG A 123 5.34 -6.50 -18.65
C ARG A 123 5.96 -7.83 -18.27
N ARG A 124 7.22 -7.83 -17.80
CA ARG A 124 7.81 -9.04 -17.24
C ARG A 124 7.05 -9.50 -16.00
N ALA A 125 6.75 -8.61 -15.07
CA ALA A 125 5.93 -8.94 -13.89
C ALA A 125 4.54 -9.50 -14.25
N THR A 126 3.94 -9.11 -15.38
CA THR A 126 2.66 -9.69 -15.84
C THR A 126 2.77 -11.13 -16.33
N ARG A 127 3.96 -11.56 -16.77
CA ARG A 127 4.22 -12.94 -17.24
C ARG A 127 4.59 -13.89 -16.10
N GLU A 128 4.97 -13.34 -14.95
CA GLU A 128 5.37 -14.09 -13.75
C GLU A 128 4.46 -13.69 -12.58
N PRO A 129 3.13 -13.93 -12.66
CA PRO A 129 2.16 -13.43 -11.69
C PRO A 129 2.38 -13.98 -10.27
N ASP A 130 2.82 -15.23 -10.17
CA ASP A 130 3.01 -15.94 -8.90
C ASP A 130 4.42 -15.78 -8.31
N TYR A 131 5.24 -14.90 -8.87
CA TYR A 131 6.57 -14.63 -8.34
C TYR A 131 6.46 -13.98 -6.94
N ASP A 132 7.03 -14.66 -5.95
CA ASP A 132 7.18 -14.16 -4.59
C ASP A 132 8.68 -14.01 -4.24
N PRO A 133 9.18 -12.79 -4.00
CA PRO A 133 10.57 -12.55 -3.64
C PRO A 133 11.02 -13.29 -2.37
N ALA A 134 10.12 -13.57 -1.43
CA ALA A 134 10.48 -14.20 -0.17
C ALA A 134 10.92 -15.66 -0.33
N THR A 135 10.53 -16.33 -1.41
CA THR A 135 10.90 -17.72 -1.70
C THR A 135 12.41 -17.94 -1.84
N ARG A 136 13.17 -16.87 -2.08
CA ARG A 136 14.63 -16.90 -2.24
C ARG A 136 15.39 -16.70 -0.94
N ALA A 137 14.73 -16.22 0.12
CA ALA A 137 15.36 -15.99 1.40
C ALA A 137 15.57 -17.33 2.14
N VAL A 138 16.79 -17.57 2.61
CA VAL A 138 17.17 -18.78 3.34
C VAL A 138 16.93 -18.60 4.84
N ASP A 139 17.22 -17.41 5.36
CA ASP A 139 16.98 -17.07 6.76
C ASP A 139 15.47 -16.88 7.01
N PRO A 140 14.87 -17.59 7.99
CA PRO A 140 13.47 -17.42 8.35
C PRO A 140 13.09 -15.98 8.72
N LEU A 141 13.99 -15.22 9.36
CA LEU A 141 13.70 -13.84 9.75
C LEU A 141 13.66 -12.92 8.52
N GLU A 142 14.65 -13.03 7.64
CA GLU A 142 14.65 -12.34 6.34
C GLU A 142 13.40 -12.70 5.52
N LYS A 143 13.06 -13.99 5.45
CA LYS A 143 11.87 -14.47 4.75
C LYS A 143 10.60 -13.80 5.30
N LEU A 144 10.40 -13.86 6.61
CA LEU A 144 9.23 -13.24 7.26
C LEU A 144 9.20 -11.72 7.04
N ALA A 145 10.35 -11.05 7.11
CA ALA A 145 10.49 -9.63 6.84
C ALA A 145 10.02 -9.27 5.42
N ILE A 146 10.46 -10.02 4.41
CA ILE A 146 10.06 -9.81 3.01
C ILE A 146 8.57 -10.10 2.81
N GLU A 147 8.08 -11.27 3.24
CA GLU A 147 6.68 -11.70 3.08
C GLU A 147 5.70 -10.67 3.66
N THR A 148 6.02 -10.18 4.86
CA THR A 148 5.16 -9.25 5.60
C THR A 148 5.54 -7.80 5.38
N SER A 149 6.55 -7.52 4.55
CA SER A 149 7.04 -6.16 4.28
C SER A 149 7.41 -5.35 5.54
N HIS A 150 8.04 -5.97 6.53
CA HIS A 150 8.56 -5.33 7.73
C HIS A 150 10.09 -5.25 7.67
N PRO A 151 10.73 -4.21 8.22
CA PRO A 151 12.18 -4.15 8.23
C PRO A 151 12.79 -5.27 9.10
N PRO A 152 13.90 -5.91 8.68
CA PRO A 152 14.47 -7.06 9.39
C PRO A 152 14.73 -6.83 10.89
N TRP A 153 15.23 -5.64 11.25
CA TRP A 153 15.50 -5.28 12.64
C TRP A 153 14.24 -5.33 13.53
N LEU A 154 13.07 -5.06 12.97
CA LEU A 154 11.81 -5.05 13.71
C LEU A 154 11.29 -6.48 13.93
N ILE A 155 11.42 -7.32 12.91
CA ILE A 155 11.10 -8.75 13.02
C ILE A 155 12.01 -9.40 14.07
N GLU A 156 13.32 -9.17 13.99
CA GLU A 156 14.29 -9.69 14.98
C GLU A 156 13.92 -9.24 16.40
N ARG A 157 13.60 -7.95 16.58
CA ARG A 157 13.17 -7.42 17.88
C ARG A 157 11.91 -8.09 18.42
N TRP A 158 10.92 -8.34 17.56
CA TRP A 158 9.68 -9.01 17.97
C TRP A 158 9.90 -10.48 18.27
N VAL A 159 10.70 -11.20 17.47
CA VAL A 159 11.03 -12.60 17.74
C VAL A 159 11.73 -12.74 19.09
N ASN A 160 12.65 -11.83 19.41
CA ASN A 160 13.31 -11.79 20.72
C ASN A 160 12.35 -11.50 21.89
N SER A 161 11.21 -10.86 21.64
CA SER A 161 10.25 -10.47 22.68
C SER A 161 9.09 -11.45 22.83
N PHE A 162 8.62 -12.03 21.74
CA PHE A 162 7.36 -12.77 21.66
C PHE A 162 7.51 -14.20 21.15
N GLY A 163 8.66 -14.57 20.57
CA GLY A 163 8.81 -15.83 19.83
C GLY A 163 8.42 -15.68 18.35
N PHE A 164 8.77 -16.71 17.56
CA PHE A 164 8.63 -16.67 16.11
C PHE A 164 7.18 -16.75 15.63
N ASP A 165 6.36 -17.60 16.26
CA ASP A 165 4.98 -17.85 15.84
C ASP A 165 4.08 -16.64 16.12
N GLU A 166 4.17 -16.06 17.32
CA GLU A 166 3.47 -14.84 17.71
C GLU A 166 3.90 -13.65 16.86
N THR A 167 5.20 -13.52 16.56
CA THR A 167 5.71 -12.48 15.66
C THR A 167 5.16 -12.64 14.25
N THR A 168 5.07 -13.89 13.76
CA THR A 168 4.50 -14.19 12.45
C THR A 168 3.03 -13.79 12.39
N ALA A 169 2.24 -14.12 13.42
CA ALA A 169 0.84 -13.73 13.52
C ALA A 169 0.68 -12.19 13.56
N LEU A 170 1.49 -11.50 14.36
CA LEU A 170 1.50 -10.04 14.47
C LEU A 170 1.84 -9.36 13.14
N ALA A 171 2.91 -9.78 12.48
CA ALA A 171 3.37 -9.19 11.24
C ALA A 171 2.37 -9.42 10.08
N ARG A 172 1.66 -10.55 10.08
CA ARG A 172 0.55 -10.79 9.14
C ARG A 172 -0.64 -9.89 9.45
N ALA A 173 -1.05 -9.79 10.71
CA ALA A 173 -2.16 -8.93 11.12
C ALA A 173 -1.93 -7.44 10.78
N ASN A 174 -0.71 -6.94 10.91
CA ASN A 174 -0.36 -5.56 10.52
C ASN A 174 -0.61 -5.23 9.04
N ASN A 175 -0.66 -6.26 8.18
CA ASN A 175 -0.90 -6.08 6.76
C ASN A 175 -2.38 -6.15 6.36
N GLU A 176 -3.25 -6.52 7.29
CA GLU A 176 -4.68 -6.57 7.04
C GLU A 176 -5.32 -5.17 7.23
N PRO A 177 -6.42 -4.87 6.54
CA PRO A 177 -7.19 -3.66 6.80
C PRO A 177 -7.64 -3.61 8.27
N ALA A 178 -7.36 -2.49 8.94
CA ALA A 178 -7.80 -2.30 10.31
C ALA A 178 -9.34 -2.24 10.39
N PRO A 179 -9.98 -2.89 11.39
CA PRO A 179 -11.40 -2.78 11.60
C PRO A 179 -11.75 -1.33 11.97
N MET A 180 -12.88 -0.85 11.44
CA MET A 180 -13.41 0.46 11.81
C MET A 180 -13.92 0.39 13.24
N SER A 181 -13.30 1.14 14.14
CA SER A 181 -13.67 1.22 15.55
C SER A 181 -14.02 2.65 15.93
N PHE A 182 -14.95 2.79 16.87
CA PHE A 182 -15.32 4.08 17.45
C PHE A 182 -15.50 3.91 18.96
N ARG A 183 -15.36 5.01 19.70
CA ARG A 183 -15.56 5.04 21.14
C ARG A 183 -16.72 5.98 21.45
N LEU A 184 -17.68 5.52 22.24
CA LEU A 184 -18.74 6.38 22.76
C LEU A 184 -18.14 7.45 23.69
N THR A 185 -18.66 8.67 23.61
CA THR A 185 -18.24 9.76 24.50
C THR A 185 -19.01 9.70 25.82
N ALA A 186 -18.50 10.35 26.86
CA ALA A 186 -19.17 10.42 28.17
C ALA A 186 -20.60 11.04 28.12
N LYS A 187 -20.93 11.80 27.07
CA LYS A 187 -22.27 12.35 26.84
C LYS A 187 -23.25 11.30 26.29
N THR A 188 -22.73 10.21 25.72
CA THR A 188 -23.47 9.15 25.03
C THR A 188 -23.54 7.87 25.87
N THR A 189 -22.79 7.74 26.96
CA THR A 189 -22.72 6.54 27.82
C THR A 189 -23.91 6.36 28.78
N ARG A 190 -24.91 7.25 28.76
CA ARG A 190 -26.21 6.91 29.36
C ARG A 190 -26.85 5.82 28.50
N GLU A 191 -27.36 4.75 29.12
CA GLU A 191 -27.88 3.57 28.40
C GLU A 191 -28.84 3.93 27.26
N ASP A 192 -29.79 4.84 27.51
CA ASP A 192 -30.74 5.32 26.49
C ASP A 192 -30.05 5.95 25.26
N ASN A 193 -28.94 6.65 25.47
CA ASN A 193 -28.19 7.28 24.38
C ASN A 193 -27.31 6.27 23.62
N GLN A 194 -26.78 5.26 24.30
CA GLN A 194 -26.01 4.19 23.66
C GLN A 194 -26.90 3.33 22.78
N GLN A 195 -28.06 2.92 23.28
CA GLN A 195 -29.03 2.12 22.54
C GLN A 195 -29.49 2.86 21.28
N ARG A 196 -29.75 4.16 21.39
CA ARG A 196 -30.14 5.01 20.27
C ARG A 196 -29.07 5.09 19.19
N VAL A 197 -27.81 5.28 19.55
CA VAL A 197 -26.71 5.34 18.57
C VAL A 197 -26.54 4.00 17.84
N PHE A 198 -26.65 2.88 18.54
CA PHE A 198 -26.57 1.56 17.90
C PHE A 198 -27.76 1.32 16.96
N GLN A 199 -28.98 1.69 17.36
CA GLN A 199 -30.15 1.60 16.48
C GLN A 199 -30.02 2.49 15.23
N GLU A 200 -29.51 3.71 15.37
CA GLU A 200 -29.28 4.62 14.23
C GLU A 200 -28.25 4.04 13.24
N LEU A 201 -27.18 3.41 13.75
CA LEU A 201 -26.18 2.74 12.93
C LEU A 201 -26.74 1.50 12.23
N GLU A 202 -27.48 0.65 12.95
CA GLU A 202 -28.12 -0.55 12.39
C GLU A 202 -29.15 -0.20 11.32
N THR A 203 -29.96 0.85 11.57
CA THR A 203 -30.93 1.37 10.58
C THR A 203 -30.24 1.90 9.33
N SER A 204 -29.00 2.39 9.46
CA SER A 204 -28.16 2.82 8.34
C SER A 204 -27.46 1.66 7.63
N GLY A 205 -27.74 0.40 8.01
CA GLY A 205 -27.15 -0.80 7.43
C GLY A 205 -25.77 -1.16 7.99
N VAL A 206 -25.34 -0.53 9.08
CA VAL A 206 -24.05 -0.82 9.72
C VAL A 206 -24.23 -1.88 10.81
N ARG A 207 -23.49 -2.99 10.70
CA ARG A 207 -23.40 -3.97 11.78
C ARG A 207 -22.40 -3.52 12.83
N VAL A 208 -22.85 -3.42 14.08
CA VAL A 208 -22.03 -3.00 15.22
C VAL A 208 -21.83 -4.18 16.16
N GLU A 209 -20.61 -4.37 16.65
CA GLU A 209 -20.28 -5.41 17.62
C GLU A 209 -19.44 -4.80 18.76
N PRO A 210 -19.61 -5.25 20.02
CA PRO A 210 -18.76 -4.81 21.12
C PRO A 210 -17.28 -5.10 20.88
N SER A 211 -16.40 -4.23 21.38
CA SER A 211 -14.96 -4.48 21.42
C SER A 211 -14.66 -5.78 22.16
N LYS A 212 -13.71 -6.56 21.64
CA LYS A 212 -13.18 -7.78 22.31
C LYS A 212 -12.06 -7.45 23.31
N ILE A 213 -11.67 -6.19 23.38
CA ILE A 213 -10.69 -5.60 24.28
C ILE A 213 -11.42 -4.73 25.28
#